data_AF-A0A3Q0CPN0-F1
#
_entry.id   AF-A0A3Q0CPN0-F1
#
_cell.length_a   1.000
_cell.length_b   1.000
_cell.length_c   1.000
_cell.angle_alpha   90.00
_cell.angle_beta   90.00
_cell.angle_gamma   90.00
#
_symmetry.space_group_name_H-M   'P 1'
#
loop_
_entity.id
_entity.type
_entity.pdbx_description
1 polymer ?
#
loop_
_entity_poly.entity_id
_entity_poly.type
_entity_poly.pdbx_seq_one_letter_code
_entity_poly.pdbx_strand_id
1 'polypeptide(L)'
;MMPQRVRLQHEAAVQHPTSIIGCQVRRDPPDSTERYTRWINQLTSDQLLTQVFTSHGPTVIMPTWFCSRAWFSHVGPFDEGGRGVPEDLLFFYEHLRKGGGVFRVDHKLLLYRYHLYATTHSVLEMTIWIHRVHFLEERVLPRWKSFTIWNAGKQGRRLYRSLTAASRRKVVAFCDVDENKIRKGVYCHEDSQERPKPKVPILHFQAAKSPFVICVKLDLTGGEFEDNLKSLHLQEGQDFVHFS
;
A
#
# COMPACT_ATOMS: atom_id res chain seq x y z
N MET A 1 22.86 -0.46 -14.06
CA MET A 1 22.57 -1.74 -13.37
C MET A 1 23.84 -2.26 -12.73
N MET A 2 23.77 -2.91 -11.56
CA MET A 2 24.97 -3.50 -10.96
C MET A 2 25.28 -4.86 -11.62
N PRO A 3 26.57 -5.21 -11.85
CA PRO A 3 26.95 -6.42 -12.58
C PRO A 3 26.38 -7.73 -11.99
N GLN A 4 26.25 -7.79 -10.67
CA GLN A 4 25.81 -9.00 -9.97
C GLN A 4 24.29 -9.18 -9.93
N ARG A 5 23.49 -8.24 -10.47
CA ARG A 5 22.03 -8.27 -10.35
C ARG A 5 21.45 -9.62 -10.77
N VAL A 6 21.73 -10.03 -12.01
CA VAL A 6 21.11 -11.21 -12.62
C VAL A 6 21.46 -12.46 -11.81
N ARG A 7 22.73 -12.61 -11.42
CA ARG A 7 23.19 -13.75 -10.62
C ARG A 7 22.44 -13.85 -9.29
N LEU A 8 22.42 -12.77 -8.50
CA LEU A 8 21.82 -12.78 -7.16
C LEU A 8 20.29 -12.93 -7.18
N GLN A 9 19.60 -12.29 -8.14
CA GLN A 9 18.16 -12.46 -8.27
C GLN A 9 17.77 -13.84 -8.81
N HIS A 10 18.60 -14.43 -9.68
CA HIS A 10 18.42 -15.81 -10.13
C HIS A 10 18.59 -16.81 -8.98
N GLU A 11 19.66 -16.68 -8.18
CA GLU A 11 19.87 -17.51 -6.99
C GLU A 11 18.66 -17.48 -6.04
N ALA A 12 18.08 -16.30 -5.80
CA ALA A 12 16.84 -16.16 -5.04
C ALA A 12 15.62 -16.77 -5.75
N ALA A 13 15.47 -16.58 -7.06
CA ALA A 13 14.33 -17.12 -7.82
C ALA A 13 14.30 -18.66 -7.84
N VAL A 14 15.46 -19.32 -7.81
CA VAL A 14 15.56 -20.79 -7.68
C VAL A 14 14.98 -21.26 -6.35
N GLN A 15 15.19 -20.51 -5.26
CA GLN A 15 14.65 -20.82 -3.94
C GLN A 15 13.16 -20.41 -3.80
N HIS A 16 12.70 -19.47 -4.62
CA HIS A 16 11.35 -18.90 -4.57
C HIS A 16 10.68 -18.95 -5.97
N PRO A 17 10.36 -20.15 -6.49
CA PRO A 17 9.97 -20.35 -7.89
C PRO A 17 8.66 -19.66 -8.31
N THR A 18 7.79 -19.37 -7.33
CA THR A 18 6.48 -18.70 -7.51
C THR A 18 6.50 -17.24 -7.02
N SER A 19 7.68 -16.64 -6.88
CA SER A 19 7.81 -15.27 -6.39
C SER A 19 8.33 -14.30 -7.44
N ILE A 20 7.94 -13.04 -7.29
CA ILE A 20 8.64 -11.92 -7.91
C ILE A 20 9.82 -11.57 -7.02
N ILE A 21 11.02 -11.60 -7.60
CA ILE A 21 12.27 -11.23 -6.93
C ILE A 21 12.64 -9.80 -7.32
N GLY A 22 12.73 -8.92 -6.32
CA GLY A 22 13.25 -7.56 -6.45
C GLY A 22 14.65 -7.41 -5.86
N CYS A 23 15.07 -6.14 -5.71
CA CYS A 23 16.30 -5.78 -5.03
C CYS A 23 16.18 -4.39 -4.39
N GLN A 24 17.13 -4.04 -3.51
CA GLN A 24 17.28 -2.66 -3.08
C GLN A 24 17.85 -1.79 -4.21
N VAL A 25 17.63 -0.48 -4.10
CA VAL A 25 17.96 0.46 -5.16
C VAL A 25 18.75 1.67 -4.69
N ARG A 26 19.48 2.27 -5.63
CA ARG A 26 20.08 3.61 -5.54
C ARG A 26 19.38 4.53 -6.54
N ARG A 27 19.26 5.80 -6.18
CA ARG A 27 18.69 6.83 -7.07
C ARG A 27 19.78 7.59 -7.81
N ASP A 28 19.42 8.09 -8.98
CA ASP A 28 20.22 9.01 -9.78
C ASP A 28 19.29 10.10 -10.35
N PRO A 29 19.35 11.35 -9.86
CA PRO A 29 20.21 11.84 -8.78
C PRO A 29 19.84 11.24 -7.40
N PRO A 30 20.78 11.19 -6.42
CA PRO A 30 20.61 10.49 -5.15
C PRO A 30 19.37 10.89 -4.32
N ASP A 31 18.96 12.15 -4.39
CA ASP A 31 17.87 12.69 -3.55
C ASP A 31 16.48 12.54 -4.21
N SER A 32 16.41 11.88 -5.37
CA SER A 32 15.15 11.65 -6.08
C SER A 32 14.20 10.79 -5.24
N THR A 33 13.05 11.32 -4.85
CA THR A 33 12.01 10.57 -4.10
C THR A 33 12.57 9.88 -2.85
N GLU A 34 13.33 10.60 -2.03
CA GLU A 34 14.08 10.06 -0.90
C GLU A 34 13.24 9.18 0.04
N ARG A 35 12.07 9.66 0.49
CA ARG A 35 11.16 8.89 1.37
C ARG A 35 10.73 7.57 0.75
N TYR A 36 10.37 7.58 -0.53
CA TYR A 36 9.97 6.36 -1.24
C TYR A 36 11.14 5.38 -1.36
N THR A 37 12.35 5.90 -1.63
CA THR A 37 13.57 5.08 -1.73
C THR A 37 13.95 4.48 -0.38
N ARG A 38 13.77 5.22 0.71
CA ARG A 38 13.95 4.72 2.07
C ARG A 38 12.96 3.59 2.37
N TRP A 39 11.68 3.84 2.12
CA TRP A 39 10.59 2.87 2.30
C TRP A 39 10.88 1.54 1.59
N ILE A 40 11.03 1.53 0.25
CA ILE A 40 11.26 0.27 -0.50
C ILE A 40 12.51 -0.50 -0.08
N ASN A 41 13.54 0.20 0.41
CA ASN A 41 14.79 -0.43 0.81
C ASN A 41 14.76 -0.98 2.25
N GLN A 42 13.85 -0.47 3.10
CA GLN A 42 13.79 -0.80 4.52
C GLN A 42 12.64 -1.73 4.91
N LEU A 43 11.68 -2.00 4.02
CA LEU A 43 10.62 -2.99 4.30
C LEU A 43 11.24 -4.32 4.75
N THR A 44 10.73 -4.91 5.82
CA THR A 44 11.04 -6.30 6.17
C THR A 44 10.43 -7.27 5.16
N SER A 45 10.82 -8.55 5.21
CA SER A 45 10.26 -9.59 4.33
C SER A 45 8.73 -9.68 4.42
N ASP A 46 8.17 -9.61 5.63
CA ASP A 46 6.71 -9.63 5.83
C ASP A 46 6.04 -8.36 5.30
N GLN A 47 6.70 -7.21 5.46
CA GLN A 47 6.18 -5.93 4.99
C GLN A 47 6.11 -5.81 3.47
N LEU A 48 6.87 -6.64 2.73
CA LEU A 48 6.70 -6.77 1.29
C LEU A 48 5.28 -7.23 0.90
N LEU A 49 4.57 -7.94 1.79
CA LEU A 49 3.21 -8.41 1.55
C LEU A 49 2.15 -7.57 2.28
N THR A 50 2.46 -7.00 3.44
CA THR A 50 1.48 -6.21 4.20
C THR A 50 1.36 -4.76 3.73
N GLN A 51 2.40 -4.19 3.11
CA GLN A 51 2.41 -2.78 2.67
C GLN A 51 2.11 -2.54 1.18
N VAL A 52 1.60 -3.56 0.50
CA VAL A 52 1.17 -3.52 -0.92
C VAL A 52 0.01 -2.54 -1.20
N PHE A 53 -0.62 -2.04 -0.14
CA PHE A 53 -1.74 -1.11 -0.21
C PHE A 53 -1.32 0.37 -0.11
N THR A 54 -0.03 0.68 -0.03
CA THR A 54 0.46 2.08 -0.03
C THR A 54 0.44 2.67 -1.45
N SER A 55 0.48 4.00 -1.56
CA SER A 55 0.48 4.76 -2.82
C SER A 55 1.79 4.62 -3.62
N HIS A 56 2.77 3.96 -3.04
CA HIS A 56 4.12 3.81 -3.55
C HIS A 56 4.30 2.66 -4.55
N GLY A 57 3.22 1.93 -4.85
CA GLY A 57 3.21 0.87 -5.84
C GLY A 57 3.72 -0.46 -5.27
N PRO A 58 4.09 -1.42 -6.14
CA PRO A 58 4.63 -2.69 -5.70
C PRO A 58 5.79 -2.51 -4.70
N THR A 59 5.84 -3.37 -3.69
CA THR A 59 6.82 -3.32 -2.59
C THR A 59 8.23 -3.74 -3.03
N VAL A 60 8.35 -4.29 -4.24
CA VAL A 60 9.60 -4.44 -4.99
C VAL A 60 9.46 -3.75 -6.33
N ILE A 61 10.48 -3.01 -6.75
CA ILE A 61 10.32 -2.11 -7.89
C ILE A 61 10.68 -2.73 -9.24
N MET A 62 9.90 -2.35 -10.26
CA MET A 62 10.27 -2.48 -11.67
C MET A 62 11.37 -1.46 -12.03
N PRO A 63 12.21 -1.73 -13.06
CA PRO A 63 12.15 -2.80 -14.05
C PRO A 63 13.05 -4.00 -13.71
N THR A 64 13.19 -4.34 -12.43
CA THR A 64 14.13 -5.39 -11.97
C THR A 64 13.46 -6.65 -11.45
N TRP A 65 12.20 -6.87 -11.76
CA TRP A 65 11.57 -8.13 -11.39
C TRP A 65 12.23 -9.29 -12.09
N PHE A 66 12.60 -10.28 -11.30
CA PHE A 66 13.06 -11.57 -11.76
C PHE A 66 12.04 -12.61 -11.29
N CYS A 67 11.56 -13.47 -12.18
CA CYS A 67 10.67 -14.57 -11.83
C CYS A 67 10.85 -15.71 -12.84
N SER A 68 10.37 -16.91 -12.49
CA SER A 68 10.43 -18.04 -13.41
C SER A 68 9.49 -17.81 -14.60
N ARG A 69 9.89 -18.27 -15.80
CA ARG A 69 9.03 -18.20 -17.00
C ARG A 69 7.70 -18.90 -16.76
N ALA A 70 7.73 -20.07 -16.11
CA ALA A 70 6.53 -20.84 -15.79
C ALA A 70 5.57 -20.03 -14.93
N TRP A 71 6.08 -19.33 -13.91
CA TRP A 71 5.27 -18.47 -13.07
C TRP A 71 4.73 -17.24 -13.82
N PHE A 72 5.55 -16.57 -14.62
CA PHE A 72 5.08 -15.47 -15.48
C PHE A 72 3.93 -15.91 -16.39
N SER A 73 4.07 -17.06 -17.07
CA SER A 73 3.02 -17.64 -17.91
C SER A 73 1.76 -18.00 -17.11
N HIS A 74 1.92 -18.43 -15.86
CA HIS A 74 0.79 -18.70 -14.97
C HIS A 74 0.06 -17.40 -14.57
N VAL A 75 0.79 -16.32 -14.26
CA VAL A 75 0.20 -15.01 -13.93
C VAL A 75 -0.54 -14.41 -15.12
N GLY A 76 0.09 -14.44 -16.31
CA GLY A 76 -0.45 -13.87 -17.54
C GLY A 76 0.35 -12.66 -18.02
N PRO A 77 0.04 -12.10 -19.20
CA PRO A 77 0.73 -10.94 -19.73
C PRO A 77 0.44 -9.66 -18.91
N PHE A 78 1.25 -8.63 -19.13
CA PHE A 78 0.92 -7.28 -18.68
C PHE A 78 -0.31 -6.73 -19.43
N ASP A 79 -0.99 -5.77 -18.81
CA ASP A 79 -2.10 -5.06 -19.45
C ASP A 79 -1.56 -4.13 -20.56
N GLU A 80 -2.05 -4.30 -21.79
CA GLU A 80 -1.63 -3.53 -22.98
C GLU A 80 -2.60 -2.38 -23.32
N GLY A 81 -3.46 -1.95 -22.39
CA GLY A 81 -4.44 -0.88 -22.59
C GLY A 81 -3.83 0.51 -22.88
N GLY A 82 -2.50 0.64 -22.81
CA GLY A 82 -1.75 1.80 -23.30
C GLY A 82 -1.52 2.89 -22.26
N ARG A 83 -1.41 4.14 -22.73
CA ARG A 83 -0.97 5.29 -21.92
C ARG A 83 -1.90 5.51 -20.71
N GLY A 84 -1.32 5.54 -19.51
CA GLY A 84 -2.03 5.79 -18.26
C GLY A 84 -2.51 4.53 -17.53
N VAL A 85 -2.35 3.34 -18.12
CA VAL A 85 -2.53 2.06 -17.45
C VAL A 85 -1.34 1.84 -16.48
N PRO A 86 -1.59 1.46 -15.21
CA PRO A 86 -0.53 1.08 -14.28
C PRO A 86 -0.23 -0.42 -14.38
N GLU A 87 0.27 -0.85 -15.53
CA GLU A 87 0.51 -2.23 -15.94
C GLU A 87 1.34 -3.02 -14.91
N ASP A 88 2.37 -2.39 -14.34
CA ASP A 88 3.20 -2.99 -13.29
C ASP A 88 2.36 -3.33 -12.04
N LEU A 89 1.52 -2.40 -11.58
CA LEU A 89 0.67 -2.61 -10.40
C LEU A 89 -0.37 -3.71 -10.66
N LEU A 90 -0.97 -3.72 -11.85
CA LEU A 90 -1.97 -4.71 -12.23
C LEU A 90 -1.38 -6.13 -12.27
N PHE A 91 -0.23 -6.29 -12.91
CA PHE A 91 0.50 -7.56 -12.92
C PHE A 91 0.86 -7.99 -11.49
N PHE A 92 1.35 -7.07 -10.66
CA PHE A 92 1.71 -7.36 -9.27
C PHE A 92 0.51 -7.82 -8.44
N TYR A 93 -0.66 -7.21 -8.61
CA TYR A 93 -1.88 -7.65 -7.94
C TYR A 93 -2.35 -9.01 -8.43
N GLU A 94 -2.31 -9.28 -9.73
CA GLU A 94 -2.68 -10.58 -10.27
C GLU A 94 -1.72 -11.70 -9.79
N HIS A 95 -0.43 -11.40 -9.74
CA HIS A 95 0.58 -12.25 -9.13
C HIS A 95 0.21 -12.63 -7.68
N LEU A 96 -0.15 -11.65 -6.86
CA LEU A 96 -0.56 -11.89 -5.46
C LEU A 96 -1.90 -12.64 -5.35
N ARG A 97 -2.84 -12.41 -6.28
CA ARG A 97 -4.12 -13.14 -6.33
C ARG A 97 -3.91 -14.62 -6.56
N LYS A 98 -2.96 -14.99 -7.41
CA LYS A 98 -2.57 -16.37 -7.71
C LYS A 98 -1.71 -17.03 -6.63
N GLY A 99 -1.49 -16.34 -5.50
CA GLY A 99 -0.71 -16.86 -4.38
C GLY A 99 0.80 -16.68 -4.55
N GLY A 100 1.22 -15.79 -5.43
CA GLY A 100 2.63 -15.50 -5.65
C GLY A 100 3.28 -14.81 -4.46
N GLY A 101 4.54 -15.18 -4.18
CA GLY A 101 5.33 -14.57 -3.13
C GLY A 101 6.10 -13.32 -3.59
N VAL A 102 6.64 -12.56 -2.66
CA VAL A 102 7.51 -11.42 -2.97
C VAL A 102 8.79 -11.58 -2.16
N PHE A 103 9.93 -11.51 -2.84
CA PHE A 103 11.23 -11.59 -2.20
C PHE A 103 12.10 -10.42 -2.66
N ARG A 104 12.90 -9.86 -1.75
CA ARG A 104 13.85 -8.81 -2.09
C ARG A 104 15.26 -9.27 -1.75
N VAL A 105 16.15 -9.23 -2.73
CA VAL A 105 17.59 -9.33 -2.46
C VAL A 105 18.04 -8.03 -1.79
N ASP A 106 18.48 -8.10 -0.54
CA ASP A 106 18.92 -6.94 0.26
C ASP A 106 20.32 -6.43 -0.13
N HIS A 107 20.50 -6.22 -1.43
CA HIS A 107 21.64 -5.55 -2.02
C HIS A 107 21.15 -4.48 -2.99
N LYS A 108 21.86 -3.36 -3.01
CA LYS A 108 21.60 -2.24 -3.94
C LYS A 108 22.03 -2.62 -5.36
N LEU A 109 21.16 -3.29 -6.12
CA LEU A 109 21.48 -3.88 -7.44
C LEU A 109 20.93 -3.06 -8.64
N LEU A 110 20.03 -2.12 -8.38
CA LEU A 110 19.45 -1.22 -9.37
C LEU A 110 19.90 0.23 -9.11
N LEU A 111 20.39 0.89 -10.17
CA LEU A 111 20.46 2.34 -10.24
C LEU A 111 19.17 2.83 -10.92
N TYR A 112 18.23 3.32 -10.13
CA TYR A 112 16.95 3.81 -10.62
C TYR A 112 17.04 5.30 -10.93
N ARG A 113 17.31 5.60 -12.21
CA ARG A 113 17.47 6.95 -12.72
C ARG A 113 16.12 7.64 -12.88
N TYR A 114 16.02 8.86 -12.36
CA TYR A 114 14.92 9.75 -12.65
C TYR A 114 15.07 10.35 -14.05
N HIS A 115 13.97 10.49 -14.77
CA HIS A 115 13.92 11.24 -16.02
C HIS A 115 12.56 11.92 -16.17
N LEU A 116 12.54 13.08 -16.82
CA LEU A 116 11.35 13.92 -16.98
C LEU A 116 10.25 13.30 -17.85
N TYR A 117 10.60 12.28 -18.64
CA TYR A 117 9.69 11.59 -19.56
C TYR A 117 9.18 10.26 -19.00
N ALA A 118 9.18 10.07 -17.68
CA ALA A 118 8.71 8.84 -17.05
C ALA A 118 7.22 8.60 -17.34
N THR A 119 6.89 7.40 -17.81
CA THR A 119 5.50 6.99 -18.13
C THR A 119 4.58 7.13 -16.92
N THR A 120 5.11 7.04 -15.69
CA THR A 120 4.39 7.30 -14.45
C THR A 120 3.64 8.63 -14.45
N HIS A 121 4.12 9.66 -15.14
CA HIS A 121 3.43 10.95 -15.25
C HIS A 121 2.11 10.88 -16.02
N SER A 122 1.89 9.82 -16.81
CA SER A 122 0.63 9.57 -17.51
C SER A 122 -0.41 8.84 -16.67
N VAL A 123 -0.01 8.21 -15.56
CA VAL A 123 -0.90 7.45 -14.67
C VAL A 123 -1.53 8.41 -13.67
N LEU A 124 -2.87 8.48 -13.66
CA LEU A 124 -3.59 9.34 -12.73
C LEU A 124 -3.58 8.77 -11.32
N GLU A 125 -3.46 9.65 -10.32
CA GLU A 125 -3.56 9.27 -8.90
C GLU A 125 -4.88 8.57 -8.59
N MET A 126 -5.97 8.99 -9.25
CA MET A 126 -7.28 8.36 -9.09
C MET A 126 -7.32 6.92 -9.63
N THR A 127 -6.57 6.61 -10.69
CA THR A 127 -6.44 5.24 -11.22
C THR A 127 -5.77 4.35 -10.18
N ILE A 128 -4.64 4.78 -9.63
CA ILE A 128 -3.94 4.05 -8.55
C ILE A 128 -4.83 3.89 -7.31
N TRP A 129 -5.54 4.96 -6.94
CA TRP A 129 -6.47 4.94 -5.80
C TRP A 129 -7.56 3.87 -5.97
N ILE A 130 -8.21 3.81 -7.13
CA ILE A 130 -9.28 2.82 -7.41
C ILE A 130 -8.76 1.40 -7.26
N HIS A 131 -7.61 1.07 -7.88
CA HIS A 131 -7.04 -0.27 -7.79
C HIS A 131 -6.65 -0.63 -6.36
N ARG A 132 -6.07 0.31 -5.60
CA ARG A 132 -5.70 0.09 -4.19
C ARG A 132 -6.93 -0.15 -3.31
N VAL A 133 -7.99 0.65 -3.46
CA VAL A 133 -9.23 0.46 -2.69
C VAL A 133 -9.83 -0.91 -3.02
N HIS A 134 -9.94 -1.26 -4.30
CA HIS A 134 -10.44 -2.57 -4.72
C HIS A 134 -9.62 -3.70 -4.11
N PHE A 135 -8.29 -3.63 -4.19
CA PHE A 135 -7.41 -4.66 -3.65
C PHE A 135 -7.49 -4.76 -2.12
N LEU A 136 -7.68 -3.64 -1.42
CA LEU A 136 -7.93 -3.62 0.03
C LEU A 136 -9.26 -4.33 0.38
N GLU A 137 -10.34 -4.02 -0.35
CA GLU A 137 -11.66 -4.66 -0.18
C GLU A 137 -11.65 -6.15 -0.53
N GLU A 138 -10.81 -6.54 -1.48
CA GLU A 138 -10.65 -7.93 -1.91
C GLU A 138 -9.82 -8.73 -0.90
N ARG A 139 -8.71 -8.18 -0.42
CA ARG A 139 -7.71 -8.94 0.34
C ARG A 139 -7.88 -8.81 1.84
N VAL A 140 -8.16 -7.63 2.37
CA VAL A 140 -8.07 -7.37 3.82
C VAL A 140 -9.45 -7.35 4.46
N LEU A 141 -10.33 -6.49 3.96
CA LEU A 141 -11.62 -6.23 4.61
C LEU A 141 -12.57 -7.44 4.74
N PRO A 142 -12.50 -8.51 3.92
CA PRO A 142 -13.34 -9.70 4.13
C PRO A 142 -13.02 -10.43 5.43
N ARG A 143 -11.76 -10.34 5.90
CA ARG A 143 -11.28 -10.99 7.13
C ARG A 143 -11.74 -10.28 8.39
N TRP A 144 -12.12 -9.00 8.28
CA TRP A 144 -12.51 -8.17 9.41
C TRP A 144 -14.04 -8.02 9.47
N LYS A 145 -14.60 -8.25 10.66
CA LYS A 145 -16.03 -8.00 10.93
C LYS A 145 -16.34 -6.50 10.98
N SER A 146 -15.41 -5.74 11.54
CA SER A 146 -15.42 -4.29 11.68
C SER A 146 -13.99 -3.76 11.70
N PHE A 147 -13.79 -2.47 11.42
CA PHE A 147 -12.49 -1.82 11.52
C PHE A 147 -12.61 -0.31 11.78
N THR A 148 -11.52 0.31 12.22
CA THR A 148 -11.39 1.76 12.37
C THR A 148 -10.49 2.34 11.26
N ILE A 149 -10.86 3.51 10.75
CA ILE A 149 -9.98 4.28 9.84
C ILE A 149 -9.18 5.27 10.68
N TRP A 150 -7.86 5.11 10.72
CA TRP A 150 -6.98 6.10 11.34
C TRP A 150 -6.68 7.21 10.34
N ASN A 151 -7.18 8.42 10.64
CA ASN A 151 -7.20 9.68 9.88
C ASN A 151 -8.66 10.14 9.70
N ALA A 152 -9.12 11.02 10.59
CA ALA A 152 -10.44 11.65 10.48
C ALA A 152 -10.47 12.86 9.54
N GLY A 153 -9.45 13.02 8.69
CA GLY A 153 -9.25 14.11 7.72
C GLY A 153 -9.48 13.67 6.26
N LYS A 154 -8.80 14.35 5.33
CA LYS A 154 -9.04 14.22 3.88
C LYS A 154 -8.90 12.78 3.37
N GLN A 155 -7.81 12.09 3.73
CA GLN A 155 -7.50 10.77 3.16
C GLN A 155 -8.41 9.68 3.73
N GLY A 156 -8.60 9.61 5.06
CA GLY A 156 -9.49 8.61 5.64
C GLY A 156 -10.95 8.80 5.21
N ARG A 157 -11.44 10.05 5.15
CA ARG A 157 -12.80 10.32 4.63
C ARG A 157 -12.92 10.02 3.14
N ARG A 158 -11.85 10.18 2.35
CA ARG A 158 -11.84 9.75 0.95
C ARG A 158 -11.96 8.22 0.87
N LEU A 159 -11.19 7.47 1.66
CA LEU A 159 -11.30 6.01 1.70
C LEU A 159 -12.73 5.59 2.04
N TYR A 160 -13.29 6.09 3.14
CA TYR A 160 -14.67 5.77 3.55
C TYR A 160 -15.70 5.97 2.43
N ARG A 161 -15.57 7.05 1.66
CA ARG A 161 -16.46 7.35 0.52
C ARG A 161 -16.22 6.45 -0.69
N SER A 162 -14.99 5.97 -0.87
CA SER A 162 -14.61 5.07 -1.97
C SER A 162 -14.94 3.60 -1.73
N LEU A 163 -15.18 3.19 -0.47
CA LEU A 163 -15.56 1.81 -0.14
C LEU A 163 -16.94 1.45 -0.72
N THR A 164 -17.12 0.17 -1.07
CA THR A 164 -18.45 -0.38 -1.31
C THR A 164 -19.35 -0.25 -0.08
N ALA A 165 -20.67 -0.28 -0.27
CA ALA A 165 -21.61 -0.22 0.84
C ALA A 165 -21.40 -1.34 1.87
N ALA A 166 -20.99 -2.54 1.43
CA ALA A 166 -20.71 -3.67 2.31
C ALA A 166 -19.50 -3.42 3.21
N SER A 167 -18.36 -3.00 2.65
CA SER A 167 -17.17 -2.67 3.42
C SER A 167 -17.34 -1.43 4.28
N ARG A 168 -18.05 -0.41 3.77
CA ARG A 168 -18.32 0.84 4.49
C ARG A 168 -19.09 0.61 5.79
N ARG A 169 -20.07 -0.31 5.79
CA ARG A 169 -20.82 -0.70 7.00
C ARG A 169 -19.96 -1.33 8.10
N LYS A 170 -18.76 -1.82 7.76
CA LYS A 170 -17.80 -2.37 8.72
C LYS A 170 -17.00 -1.27 9.44
N VAL A 171 -17.05 -0.01 8.97
CA VAL A 171 -16.33 1.10 9.60
C VAL A 171 -17.07 1.52 10.87
N VAL A 172 -16.47 1.27 12.03
CA VAL A 172 -17.08 1.58 13.33
C VAL A 172 -16.66 2.93 13.89
N ALA A 173 -15.52 3.46 13.46
CA ALA A 173 -15.01 4.75 13.88
C ALA A 173 -13.99 5.31 12.88
N PHE A 174 -13.80 6.63 12.93
CA PHE A 174 -12.52 7.25 12.62
C PHE A 174 -11.75 7.47 13.92
N CYS A 175 -10.43 7.48 13.85
CA CYS A 175 -9.60 8.00 14.93
C CYS A 175 -8.55 9.00 14.44
N ASP A 176 -8.10 9.87 15.35
CA ASP A 176 -7.10 10.90 15.08
C ASP A 176 -6.40 11.31 16.39
N VAL A 177 -5.37 12.15 16.27
CA VAL A 177 -4.70 12.85 17.39
C VAL A 177 -5.10 14.32 17.44
N ASP A 178 -5.62 14.86 16.33
CA ASP A 178 -6.05 16.24 16.23
C ASP A 178 -7.33 16.49 17.05
N GLU A 179 -7.16 17.23 18.16
CA GLU A 179 -8.24 17.59 19.08
C GLU A 179 -9.43 18.27 18.40
N ASN A 180 -9.20 19.08 17.36
CA ASN A 180 -10.29 19.76 16.66
C ASN A 180 -11.14 18.78 15.88
N LYS A 181 -10.54 17.71 15.34
CA LYS A 181 -11.31 16.63 14.69
C LYS A 181 -12.03 15.78 15.71
N ILE A 182 -11.40 15.47 16.84
CA ILE A 182 -11.99 14.67 17.91
C ILE A 182 -13.19 15.41 18.53
N ARG A 183 -13.06 16.72 18.78
CA ARG A 183 -14.12 17.57 19.34
C ARG A 183 -15.36 17.65 18.46
N LYS A 184 -15.24 17.46 17.13
CA LYS A 184 -16.41 17.34 16.23
C LYS A 184 -17.25 16.11 16.56
N GLY A 185 -16.68 15.08 17.19
CA GLY A 185 -17.34 13.89 17.71
C GLY A 185 -17.83 12.90 16.65
N VAL A 186 -18.28 13.38 15.50
CA VAL A 186 -18.88 12.55 14.45
C VAL A 186 -18.56 13.09 13.05
N TYR A 187 -18.31 12.16 12.12
CA TYR A 187 -18.32 12.42 10.69
C TYR A 187 -19.68 12.01 10.10
N CYS A 188 -20.33 12.93 9.39
CA CYS A 188 -21.54 12.66 8.62
C CYS A 188 -21.20 12.56 7.13
N HIS A 189 -21.62 11.48 6.47
CA HIS A 189 -21.45 11.33 5.02
C HIS A 189 -22.56 12.07 4.29
N GLU A 190 -22.36 13.37 4.07
CA GLU A 190 -23.40 14.27 3.55
C GLU A 190 -23.92 13.90 2.17
N ASP A 191 -23.06 13.39 1.30
CA ASP A 191 -23.38 12.99 -0.08
C ASP A 191 -24.06 11.61 -0.17
N SER A 192 -24.25 10.93 0.97
CA SER A 192 -24.91 9.62 1.00
C SER A 192 -26.39 9.72 0.64
N GLN A 193 -26.84 8.77 -0.18
CA GLN A 193 -28.26 8.59 -0.49
C GLN A 193 -29.02 7.86 0.63
N GLU A 194 -28.31 7.25 1.59
CA GLU A 194 -28.93 6.57 2.74
C GLU A 194 -29.68 7.55 3.66
N ARG A 195 -30.80 7.10 4.25
CA ARG A 195 -31.63 7.85 5.19
C ARG A 195 -31.92 6.96 6.42
N PRO A 196 -31.50 7.36 7.64
CA PRO A 196 -30.71 8.56 7.97
C PRO A 196 -29.31 8.55 7.34
N LYS A 197 -28.69 9.73 7.20
CA LYS A 197 -27.32 9.83 6.65
C LYS A 197 -26.35 9.07 7.57
N PRO A 198 -25.38 8.32 7.01
CA PRO A 198 -24.41 7.58 7.80
C PRO A 198 -23.59 8.51 8.68
N LYS A 199 -23.48 8.16 9.95
CA LYS A 199 -22.71 8.89 10.97
C LYS A 199 -21.68 7.93 11.57
N VAL A 200 -20.41 8.35 11.58
CA VAL A 200 -19.29 7.57 12.09
C VAL A 200 -18.60 8.36 13.19
N PRO A 201 -18.45 7.83 14.41
CA PRO A 201 -17.79 8.54 15.51
C PRO A 201 -16.33 8.85 15.18
N ILE A 202 -15.82 9.95 15.73
CA ILE A 202 -14.41 10.34 15.68
C ILE A 202 -13.85 10.23 17.10
N LEU A 203 -12.89 9.32 17.28
CA LEU A 203 -12.29 9.01 18.58
C LEU A 203 -10.84 9.50 18.65
N HIS A 204 -10.33 9.71 19.86
CA HIS A 204 -8.89 9.73 20.07
C HIS A 204 -8.31 8.33 19.76
N PHE A 205 -7.10 8.25 19.19
CA PHE A 205 -6.53 6.97 18.74
C PHE A 205 -6.43 5.92 19.87
N GLN A 206 -6.15 6.34 21.11
CA GLN A 206 -6.08 5.43 22.26
C GLN A 206 -7.43 4.82 22.65
N ALA A 207 -8.54 5.46 22.29
CA ALA A 207 -9.89 4.96 22.55
C ALA A 207 -10.44 4.10 21.39
N ALA A 208 -9.74 4.07 20.26
CA ALA A 208 -10.16 3.33 19.09
C ALA A 208 -9.76 1.85 19.18
N LYS A 209 -10.48 0.99 18.46
CA LYS A 209 -10.27 -0.46 18.48
C LYS A 209 -9.70 -0.95 17.16
N SER A 210 -8.72 -1.85 17.25
CA SER A 210 -8.25 -2.62 16.10
C SER A 210 -9.37 -3.51 15.55
N PRO A 211 -9.31 -3.89 14.26
CA PRO A 211 -8.24 -3.60 13.32
C PRO A 211 -8.32 -2.20 12.68
N PHE A 212 -7.16 -1.68 12.23
CA PHE A 212 -7.03 -0.35 11.63
C PHE A 212 -6.70 -0.38 10.14
N VAL A 213 -7.39 0.45 9.36
CA VAL A 213 -6.85 0.93 8.08
C VAL A 213 -6.22 2.29 8.32
N ILE A 214 -4.90 2.36 8.18
CA ILE A 214 -4.11 3.54 8.51
C ILE A 214 -3.94 4.41 7.28
N CYS A 215 -4.63 5.54 7.24
CA CYS A 215 -4.51 6.54 6.17
C CYS A 215 -3.61 7.72 6.56
N VAL A 216 -2.64 7.48 7.44
CA VAL A 216 -1.61 8.45 7.84
C VAL A 216 -0.32 8.08 7.12
N LYS A 217 0.35 9.07 6.51
CA LYS A 217 1.61 8.86 5.79
C LYS A 217 2.75 8.63 6.78
N LEU A 218 3.54 7.61 6.51
CA LEU A 218 4.79 7.31 7.22
C LEU A 218 5.82 8.42 7.00
N ASP A 219 6.73 8.58 7.97
CA ASP A 219 7.90 9.48 7.90
C ASP A 219 7.54 10.97 7.69
N LEU A 220 6.33 11.41 8.07
CA LEU A 220 5.91 12.82 7.93
C LEU A 220 5.76 13.59 9.25
N THR A 221 5.71 12.90 10.38
CA THR A 221 5.46 13.51 11.70
C THR A 221 6.67 13.44 12.63
N GLY A 222 7.87 13.27 12.08
CA GLY A 222 9.10 13.17 12.88
C GLY A 222 9.14 11.97 13.83
N GLY A 223 8.35 10.92 13.56
CA GLY A 223 8.26 9.72 14.39
C GLY A 223 7.04 9.67 15.32
N GLU A 224 6.32 10.79 15.51
CA GLU A 224 5.19 10.84 16.45
C GLU A 224 4.07 9.85 16.08
N PHE A 225 3.82 9.65 14.79
CA PHE A 225 2.78 8.71 14.36
C PHE A 225 3.21 7.28 14.63
N GLU A 226 4.46 6.96 14.28
CA GLU A 226 5.07 5.66 14.48
C GLU A 226 5.12 5.30 15.96
N ASP A 227 5.42 6.25 16.85
CA ASP A 227 5.47 6.03 18.30
C ASP A 227 4.07 5.85 18.89
N ASN A 228 3.07 6.61 18.42
CA ASN A 228 1.67 6.37 18.77
C ASN A 228 1.20 4.97 18.34
N LEU A 229 1.55 4.53 17.13
CA LEU A 229 1.21 3.20 16.64
C LEU A 229 1.91 2.10 17.47
N LYS A 230 3.20 2.25 17.78
CA LYS A 230 3.95 1.33 18.65
C LYS A 230 3.33 1.21 20.04
N SER A 231 2.82 2.32 20.60
CA SER A 231 2.21 2.35 21.93
C SER A 231 0.95 1.48 22.06
N LEU A 232 0.31 1.14 20.93
CA LEU A 232 -0.87 0.28 20.90
C LEU A 232 -0.52 -1.22 20.88
N HIS A 233 0.76 -1.59 20.73
CA HIS A 233 1.25 -2.97 20.70
C HIS A 233 0.51 -3.88 19.69
N LEU A 234 0.23 -3.34 18.50
CA LEU A 234 -0.51 -4.02 17.44
C LEU A 234 0.43 -4.73 16.45
N GLN A 235 -0.06 -5.78 15.81
CA GLN A 235 0.68 -6.51 14.78
C GLN A 235 0.25 -6.09 13.37
N GLU A 236 1.21 -5.67 12.54
CA GLU A 236 0.97 -5.32 11.13
C GLU A 236 0.47 -6.55 10.34
N GLY A 237 -0.49 -6.35 9.43
CA GLY A 237 -1.10 -7.41 8.62
C GLY A 237 -2.21 -8.19 9.33
N GLN A 238 -2.29 -8.11 10.66
CA GLN A 238 -3.34 -8.70 11.48
C GLN A 238 -4.26 -7.64 12.08
N ASP A 239 -3.68 -6.73 12.86
CA ASP A 239 -4.38 -5.68 13.59
C ASP A 239 -4.41 -4.36 12.82
N PHE A 240 -3.53 -4.16 11.84
CA PHE A 240 -3.60 -2.98 10.98
C PHE A 240 -2.94 -3.19 9.62
N VAL A 241 -3.30 -2.32 8.67
CA VAL A 241 -2.62 -2.18 7.38
C VAL A 241 -2.42 -0.71 7.02
N HIS A 242 -1.33 -0.40 6.31
CA HIS A 242 -1.07 0.94 5.81
C HIS A 242 -1.77 1.19 4.46
N PHE A 243 -2.55 2.27 4.40
CA PHE A 243 -3.25 2.77 3.22
C PHE A 243 -2.96 4.27 3.03
N SER A 244 -1.68 4.63 2.89
CA SER A 244 -1.22 6.03 2.75
C SER A 244 -0.65 6.36 1.39
#